data_AF-A0A357NGE9-F1
#
_entry.id   AF-A0A357NGE9-F1
#
_cell.length_a   1.000
_cell.length_b   1.000
_cell.length_c   1.000
_cell.angle_alpha   90.00
_cell.angle_beta   90.00
_cell.angle_gamma   90.00
#
_symmetry.space_group_name_H-M   'P 1'
#
loop_
_entity.id
_entity.type
_entity.pdbx_description
1 polymer ?
#
loop_
_entity_poly.entity_id
_entity_poly.type
_entity_poly.pdbx_seq_one_letter_code
_entity_poly.pdbx_strand_id
1 'polypeptide(L)'
;LGDRMSAAIRRGLAQGYEGVVVVGSDLPTLPAELIHEAGELLADNDVVLGPTLDGGYYLIAAKADHPGIFQEISWGAKTVLAATLERIKALHLTPALLRPWNDIDTVADLRLLTAQLAASAAGEPPRHRHTREMMQTLQGKLPGFLSRTFNE
;
A
#
# COMPACT_ATOMS: atom_id res chain seq x y z
N LEU A 1 -10.21 4.17 -10.84
CA LEU A 1 -9.24 3.28 -10.14
C LEU A 1 -9.93 2.00 -9.66
N GLY A 2 -11.05 2.11 -8.96
CA GLY A 2 -11.88 0.98 -8.51
C GLY A 2 -12.10 -0.13 -9.55
N ASP A 3 -12.53 0.22 -10.76
CA ASP A 3 -12.76 -0.77 -11.83
C ASP A 3 -11.52 -1.61 -12.17
N ARG A 4 -10.33 -1.00 -12.10
CA ARG A 4 -9.07 -1.71 -12.36
C ARG A 4 -8.76 -2.71 -11.24
N MET A 5 -9.04 -2.35 -9.98
CA MET A 5 -8.86 -3.25 -8.83
C MET A 5 -9.87 -4.39 -8.85
N SER A 6 -11.16 -4.10 -9.10
CA SER A 6 -12.18 -5.14 -9.30
C SER A 6 -11.82 -6.07 -10.45
N ALA A 7 -11.33 -5.55 -11.57
CA ALA A 7 -10.86 -6.38 -12.68
C ALA A 7 -9.63 -7.21 -12.34
N ALA A 8 -8.72 -6.73 -11.48
CA ALA A 8 -7.58 -7.50 -11.00
C ALA A 8 -8.04 -8.66 -10.09
N ILE A 9 -8.91 -8.37 -9.12
CA ILE A 9 -9.51 -9.37 -8.23
C ILE A 9 -10.24 -10.44 -9.03
N ARG A 10 -11.16 -10.04 -9.92
CA ARG A 10 -11.91 -10.97 -10.78
C ARG A 10 -10.99 -11.87 -11.60
N ARG A 11 -9.92 -11.32 -12.17
CA ARG A 11 -8.96 -12.09 -12.99
C ARG A 11 -8.18 -13.10 -12.16
N GLY A 12 -7.80 -12.78 -10.92
CA GLY A 12 -7.14 -13.74 -10.04
C GLY A 12 -8.10 -14.85 -9.62
N LEU A 13 -9.31 -14.50 -9.20
CA LEU A 13 -10.33 -15.50 -8.83
C LEU A 13 -10.70 -16.43 -10.00
N ALA A 14 -10.79 -15.90 -11.22
CA ALA A 14 -11.04 -16.70 -12.43
C ALA A 14 -9.92 -17.69 -12.77
N GLN A 15 -8.71 -17.52 -12.20
CA GLN A 15 -7.60 -18.47 -12.33
C GLN A 15 -7.62 -19.57 -11.25
N GLY A 16 -8.63 -19.56 -10.36
CA GLY A 16 -8.79 -20.57 -9.31
C GLY A 16 -8.09 -20.24 -8.00
N TYR A 17 -7.60 -19.02 -7.82
CA TYR A 17 -7.10 -18.57 -6.51
C TYR A 17 -8.26 -18.33 -5.53
N GLU A 18 -8.07 -18.72 -4.28
CA GLU A 18 -9.07 -18.57 -3.20
C GLU A 18 -9.17 -17.14 -2.66
N GLY A 19 -8.14 -16.33 -2.92
CA GLY A 19 -8.09 -14.93 -2.54
C GLY A 19 -7.09 -14.17 -3.41
N VAL A 20 -7.35 -12.88 -3.59
CA VAL A 20 -6.48 -11.99 -4.39
C VAL A 20 -6.09 -10.80 -3.57
N VAL A 21 -4.79 -10.52 -3.51
CA VAL A 21 -4.21 -9.31 -2.94
C VAL A 21 -3.82 -8.36 -4.08
N VAL A 22 -4.30 -7.11 -4.01
CA VAL A 22 -3.90 -6.02 -4.88
C VAL A 22 -3.13 -5.00 -4.04
N VAL A 23 -1.93 -4.65 -4.48
CA VAL A 23 -1.02 -3.74 -3.76
C VAL A 23 -0.50 -2.65 -4.69
N GLY A 24 -0.31 -1.44 -4.14
CA GLY A 24 0.40 -0.36 -4.82
C GLY A 24 1.85 -0.73 -5.16
N SER A 25 2.43 -0.06 -6.14
CA SER A 25 3.82 -0.31 -6.59
C SER A 25 4.84 0.71 -6.07
N ASP A 26 4.35 1.75 -5.40
CA ASP A 26 5.04 2.92 -4.84
C ASP A 26 5.48 2.70 -3.37
N LEU A 27 5.57 1.44 -2.93
CA LEU A 27 5.85 1.06 -1.55
C LEU A 27 7.17 0.26 -1.45
N PRO A 28 8.34 0.84 -1.75
CA PRO A 28 9.61 0.12 -1.87
C PRO A 28 10.10 -0.52 -0.55
N THR A 29 9.52 -0.11 0.58
CA THR A 29 9.85 -0.61 1.92
C THR A 29 8.76 -1.49 2.52
N LEU A 30 7.67 -1.77 1.80
CA LEU A 30 6.58 -2.59 2.31
C LEU A 30 7.11 -3.97 2.74
N PRO A 31 6.93 -4.35 4.02
CA PRO A 31 7.38 -5.66 4.48
C PRO A 31 6.51 -6.75 3.90
N ALA A 32 7.13 -7.82 3.38
CA ALA A 32 6.41 -8.94 2.75
C ALA A 32 5.43 -9.61 3.72
N GLU A 33 5.74 -9.54 5.02
CA GLU A 33 4.91 -10.04 6.11
C GLU A 33 3.50 -9.43 6.08
N LEU A 34 3.32 -8.18 5.64
CA LEU A 34 1.99 -7.57 5.52
C LEU A 34 1.16 -8.16 4.38
N ILE A 35 1.81 -8.63 3.31
CA ILE A 35 1.12 -9.32 2.21
C ILE A 35 0.68 -10.71 2.68
N HIS A 36 1.52 -11.39 3.45
CA HIS A 36 1.16 -12.68 4.06
C HIS A 36 0.02 -12.53 5.08
N GLU A 37 0.12 -11.55 5.98
CA GLU A 37 -0.92 -11.22 6.96
C GLU A 37 -2.25 -10.90 6.27
N ALA A 38 -2.22 -10.20 5.13
CA ALA A 38 -3.44 -9.95 4.34
C ALA A 38 -4.11 -11.26 3.89
N GLY A 39 -3.32 -12.23 3.43
CA GLY A 39 -3.81 -13.54 3.03
C GLY A 39 -4.35 -14.36 4.20
N GLU A 40 -3.68 -14.32 5.35
CA GLU A 40 -4.14 -15.00 6.58
C GLU A 40 -5.45 -14.42 7.09
N LEU A 41 -5.59 -13.09 7.10
CA LEU A 41 -6.82 -12.42 7.52
C LEU A 41 -8.00 -12.70 6.60
N LEU A 42 -7.77 -13.08 5.34
CA LEU A 42 -8.81 -13.57 4.44
C LEU A 42 -9.34 -14.95 4.85
N ALA A 43 -8.79 -15.65 5.86
CA ALA A 43 -9.47 -16.83 6.42
C ALA A 43 -10.82 -16.42 7.03
N ASP A 44 -10.81 -15.35 7.83
CA ASP A 44 -11.96 -14.95 8.67
C ASP A 44 -12.71 -13.71 8.15
N ASN A 45 -12.16 -12.96 7.19
CA ASN A 45 -12.70 -11.67 6.76
C ASN A 45 -12.89 -11.57 5.24
N ASP A 46 -14.03 -11.07 4.77
CA ASP A 46 -14.34 -10.96 3.33
C ASP A 46 -13.38 -10.02 2.57
N VAL A 47 -12.97 -8.93 3.23
CA VAL A 47 -12.09 -7.91 2.66
C VAL A 47 -11.02 -7.50 3.67
N VAL A 48 -9.77 -7.37 3.22
CA VAL A 48 -8.67 -6.84 4.04
C VAL A 48 -8.15 -5.56 3.38
N LEU A 49 -7.93 -4.51 4.17
CA LEU A 49 -7.38 -3.24 3.70
C LEU A 49 -6.09 -2.90 4.44
N GLY A 50 -5.10 -2.39 3.70
CA GLY A 50 -3.89 -1.79 4.27
C GLY A 50 -3.97 -0.27 4.21
N PRO A 51 -4.22 0.45 5.33
CA PRO A 51 -4.41 1.89 5.33
C PRO A 51 -3.15 2.67 4.95
N THR A 52 -3.31 3.77 4.22
CA THR A 52 -2.28 4.84 4.13
C THR A 52 -2.58 5.93 5.16
N LEU A 53 -1.58 6.74 5.50
CA LEU A 53 -1.76 7.84 6.47
C LEU A 53 -2.54 9.03 5.92
N ASP A 54 -2.66 9.13 4.59
CA ASP A 54 -3.37 10.22 3.90
C ASP A 54 -4.88 9.96 3.74
N GLY A 55 -5.36 8.77 4.14
CA GLY A 55 -6.76 8.38 4.11
C GLY A 55 -7.18 7.50 2.93
N GLY A 56 -6.23 7.00 2.15
CA GLY A 56 -6.39 5.92 1.20
C GLY A 56 -6.05 4.53 1.77
N TYR A 57 -5.70 3.61 0.87
CA TYR A 57 -5.15 2.30 1.22
C TYR A 57 -4.15 1.85 0.16
N TYR A 58 -3.05 1.27 0.62
CA TYR A 58 -1.97 0.76 -0.22
C TYR A 58 -2.20 -0.70 -0.65
N LEU A 59 -3.11 -1.39 0.04
CA LEU A 59 -3.43 -2.80 -0.20
C LEU A 59 -4.93 -3.02 -0.03
N ILE A 60 -5.50 -3.84 -0.93
CA ILE A 60 -6.80 -4.46 -0.74
C ILE A 60 -6.73 -5.94 -1.09
N ALA A 61 -7.30 -6.80 -0.25
CA ALA A 61 -7.43 -8.23 -0.51
C ALA A 61 -8.89 -8.67 -0.39
N ALA A 62 -9.32 -9.63 -1.21
CA ALA A 62 -10.68 -10.17 -1.17
C ALA A 62 -10.73 -11.65 -1.64
N LYS A 63 -11.68 -12.41 -1.07
CA LYS A 63 -11.97 -13.82 -1.45
C LYS A 63 -12.97 -13.95 -2.61
N ALA A 64 -13.69 -12.87 -2.91
CA ALA A 64 -14.74 -12.84 -3.93
C ALA A 64 -14.78 -11.48 -4.65
N ASP A 65 -15.36 -11.45 -5.85
CA ASP A 65 -15.55 -10.20 -6.60
C ASP A 65 -16.73 -9.42 -6.00
N HIS A 66 -16.41 -8.41 -5.20
CA HIS A 66 -17.38 -7.48 -4.62
C HIS A 66 -17.24 -6.09 -5.28
N PRO A 67 -17.68 -5.91 -6.54
CA PRO A 67 -17.48 -4.64 -7.25
C PRO A 67 -18.13 -3.44 -6.52
N GLY A 68 -19.17 -3.69 -5.71
CA GLY A 68 -19.85 -2.69 -4.90
C GLY A 68 -18.95 -1.98 -3.88
N ILE A 69 -17.86 -2.61 -3.41
CA ILE A 69 -16.92 -1.96 -2.46
C ILE A 69 -16.18 -0.79 -3.11
N PHE A 70 -16.18 -0.70 -4.44
CA PHE A 70 -15.48 0.33 -5.20
C PHE A 70 -16.41 1.42 -5.77
N GLN A 71 -17.72 1.29 -5.58
CA GLN A 71 -18.70 2.19 -6.17
C GLN A 71 -18.80 3.50 -5.38
N GLU A 72 -19.03 4.59 -6.12
CA GLU A 72 -19.26 5.93 -5.55
C GLU A 72 -18.14 6.38 -4.58
N ILE A 73 -16.90 6.00 -4.89
CA ILE A 73 -15.71 6.47 -4.20
C ILE A 73 -15.09 7.63 -4.97
N SER A 74 -14.88 8.75 -4.28
CA SER A 74 -14.08 9.87 -4.76
C SER A 74 -12.58 9.53 -4.68
N TRP A 75 -12.06 8.87 -5.72
CA TRP A 75 -10.65 8.46 -5.81
C TRP A 75 -9.70 9.66 -5.74
N GLY A 76 -8.64 9.55 -4.92
CA GLY A 76 -7.68 10.63 -4.65
C GLY A 76 -8.07 11.57 -3.50
N ALA A 77 -9.22 11.36 -2.86
CA ALA A 77 -9.60 12.08 -1.65
C ALA A 77 -9.07 11.38 -0.39
N LYS A 78 -8.87 12.14 0.70
CA LYS A 78 -8.51 11.62 2.04
C LYS A 78 -9.61 10.76 2.70
N THR A 79 -10.74 10.59 2.03
CA THR A 79 -11.89 9.85 2.51
C THR A 79 -12.05 8.49 1.82
N VAL A 80 -11.09 8.08 0.98
CA VAL A 80 -11.20 6.84 0.19
C VAL A 80 -11.34 5.61 1.10
N LEU A 81 -10.51 5.48 2.14
CA LEU A 81 -10.59 4.37 3.09
C LEU A 81 -11.94 4.35 3.82
N ALA A 82 -12.32 5.48 4.39
CA ALA A 82 -13.59 5.61 5.13
C ALA A 82 -14.79 5.28 4.24
N ALA A 83 -14.83 5.82 3.02
CA ALA A 83 -15.88 5.53 2.05
C ALA A 83 -15.92 4.03 1.68
N THR A 84 -14.76 3.40 1.48
CA THR A 84 -14.67 1.96 1.17
C THR A 84 -15.20 1.12 2.32
N LEU A 85 -14.83 1.43 3.57
CA LEU A 85 -15.32 0.74 4.76
C LEU A 85 -16.84 0.85 4.91
N GLU A 86 -17.41 2.02 4.63
CA GLU A 86 -18.87 2.18 4.61
C GLU A 86 -19.54 1.33 3.52
N ARG A 87 -18.92 1.18 2.33
CA ARG A 87 -19.43 0.28 1.28
C ARG A 87 -19.36 -1.19 1.69
N ILE A 88 -18.24 -1.62 2.29
CA ILE A 88 -18.08 -2.99 2.81
C ILE A 88 -19.18 -3.28 3.83
N LYS A 89 -19.41 -2.36 4.77
CA LYS A 89 -20.46 -2.49 5.78
C LYS A 89 -21.86 -2.51 5.17
N ALA A 90 -22.15 -1.66 4.19
CA ALA A 90 -23.44 -1.62 3.50
C ALA A 90 -23.74 -2.91 2.71
N LEU A 91 -22.70 -3.64 2.30
CA LEU A 91 -22.80 -4.95 1.65
C LEU A 91 -22.81 -6.13 2.64
N HIS A 92 -22.84 -5.84 3.95
CA HIS A 92 -22.80 -6.84 5.02
C HIS A 92 -21.55 -7.74 4.99
N LEU A 93 -20.43 -7.21 4.49
CA LEU A 93 -19.14 -7.89 4.43
C LEU A 93 -18.31 -7.59 5.69
N THR A 94 -17.38 -8.50 6.02
CA THR A 94 -16.46 -8.34 7.15
C THR A 94 -15.11 -7.73 6.72
N PRO A 95 -14.74 -6.53 7.22
CA PRO A 95 -13.42 -5.96 6.99
C PRO A 95 -12.41 -6.38 8.05
N ALA A 96 -11.15 -6.55 7.65
CA ALA A 96 -9.99 -6.44 8.53
C ALA A 96 -9.03 -5.34 8.04
N LEU A 97 -8.29 -4.75 8.99
CA LEU A 97 -7.31 -3.70 8.70
C LEU A 97 -5.92 -4.17 9.11
N LEU A 98 -4.97 -4.06 8.18
CA LEU A 98 -3.55 -4.16 8.49
C LEU A 98 -3.07 -2.88 9.19
N ARG A 99 -1.84 -2.91 9.71
CA ARG A 99 -1.19 -1.69 10.17
C ARG A 99 -0.97 -0.70 9.00
N PRO A 100 -1.00 0.61 9.27
CA PRO A 100 -0.74 1.62 8.24
C PRO A 100 0.66 1.52 7.64
N TRP A 101 0.78 1.87 6.36
CA TRP A 101 2.05 2.03 5.66
C TRP A 101 1.95 3.20 4.68
N ASN A 102 3.05 3.90 4.43
CA ASN A 102 3.06 5.03 3.51
C ASN A 102 3.70 4.64 2.17
N ASP A 103 3.03 5.05 1.10
CA ASP A 103 3.54 5.18 -0.25
C ASP A 103 4.47 6.39 -0.39
N ILE A 104 5.17 6.43 -1.52
CA ILE A 104 6.13 7.48 -1.87
C ILE A 104 5.57 8.32 -3.01
N ASP A 105 4.81 9.37 -2.66
CA ASP A 105 4.19 10.28 -3.64
C ASP A 105 4.93 11.61 -3.76
N THR A 106 5.53 12.07 -2.67
CA THR A 106 6.12 13.41 -2.58
C THR A 106 7.63 13.37 -2.37
N VAL A 107 8.26 14.53 -2.60
CA VAL A 107 9.68 14.72 -2.26
C VAL A 107 9.93 14.55 -0.77
N ALA A 108 8.96 14.88 0.09
CA ALA A 108 9.07 14.68 1.53
C ALA A 108 9.13 13.18 1.86
N ASP A 109 8.34 12.35 1.18
CA ASP A 109 8.34 10.89 1.36
C ASP A 109 9.68 10.28 0.92
N LEU A 110 10.24 10.74 -0.21
CA LEU A 110 11.57 10.33 -0.65
C LEU A 110 12.69 10.69 0.35
N ARG A 111 12.59 11.87 0.98
CA ARG A 111 13.54 12.28 2.03
C ARG A 111 13.42 11.40 3.28
N LEU A 112 12.18 11.11 3.71
CA LEU A 112 11.93 10.22 4.83
C LEU A 112 12.46 8.81 4.55
N LEU A 113 12.20 8.27 3.35
CA LEU A 113 12.73 6.99 2.90
C LEU A 113 14.26 6.96 2.95
N THR A 114 14.92 8.03 2.52
CA THR A 114 16.39 8.13 2.56
C THR A 114 16.92 8.02 3.99
N ALA A 115 16.29 8.75 4.93
CA ALA A 115 16.66 8.71 6.34
C ALA A 115 16.43 7.33 6.97
N GLN A 116 15.30 6.68 6.65
CA GLN A 116 14.98 5.33 7.11
C GLN A 116 16.00 4.29 6.62
N LEU A 117 16.35 4.32 5.33
CA LEU A 117 17.34 3.39 4.76
C LEU A 117 18.73 3.57 5.38
N ALA A 118 19.11 4.80 5.73
CA ALA A 118 20.36 5.09 6.42
C ALA A 118 20.36 4.54 7.86
N ALA A 119 19.26 4.71 8.61
CA ALA A 119 19.13 4.21 9.98
C ALA A 119 19.15 2.68 10.06
N SER A 120 18.49 1.98 9.12
CA SER A 120 18.46 0.51 9.08
C SER A 120 19.78 -0.14 8.65
N ALA A 121 20.80 0.63 8.23
CA ALA A 121 22.11 0.09 7.87
C ALA A 121 22.96 -0.33 9.10
N ALA A 122 22.58 0.11 10.30
CA ALA A 122 23.27 -0.22 11.54
C ALA A 122 22.76 -1.56 12.13
N GLY A 123 23.21 -2.69 11.58
CA GLY A 123 23.14 -4.00 12.25
C GLY A 123 22.21 -5.07 11.66
N GLU A 124 21.53 -4.83 10.54
CA GLU A 124 20.71 -5.83 9.84
C GLU A 124 21.22 -6.12 8.42
N PRO A 125 20.95 -7.32 7.85
CA PRO A 125 21.28 -7.62 6.45
C PRO A 125 20.60 -6.60 5.51
N PRO A 126 21.24 -6.22 4.40
CA PRO A 126 20.76 -5.15 3.55
C PRO A 126 19.41 -5.50 2.90
N ARG A 127 18.32 -5.01 3.50
CA ARG A 127 16.99 -4.97 2.88
C ARG A 127 16.92 -3.85 1.84
N HIS A 128 16.04 -4.02 0.86
CA HIS A 128 15.73 -3.01 -0.17
C HIS A 128 16.94 -2.60 -1.05
N ARG A 129 17.77 -3.58 -1.49
CA ARG A 129 19.00 -3.32 -2.29
C ARG A 129 18.78 -2.36 -3.46
N HIS A 130 17.74 -2.61 -4.25
CA HIS A 130 17.43 -1.85 -5.47
C HIS A 130 17.00 -0.43 -5.14
N THR A 131 16.24 -0.26 -4.06
CA THR A 131 15.85 1.05 -3.54
C THR A 131 17.08 1.82 -3.08
N ARG A 132 18.00 1.18 -2.33
CA ARG A 132 19.24 1.82 -1.86
C ARG A 132 20.11 2.28 -3.04
N GLU A 133 20.31 1.43 -4.03
CA GLU A 133 21.08 1.75 -5.24
C GLU A 133 20.45 2.91 -6.02
N MET A 134 19.12 2.93 -6.14
CA MET A 134 18.39 4.05 -6.75
C MET A 134 18.59 5.34 -5.96
N MET A 135 18.44 5.31 -4.63
CA MET A 135 18.60 6.51 -3.79
C MET A 135 20.02 7.08 -3.86
N GLN A 136 21.05 6.21 -3.87
CA GLN A 136 22.44 6.63 -4.07
C GLN A 136 22.65 7.28 -5.44
N THR A 137 22.07 6.70 -6.50
CA THR A 137 22.13 7.24 -7.86
C THR A 137 21.46 8.62 -7.93
N LEU A 138 20.29 8.77 -7.31
CA LEU A 138 19.56 10.04 -7.26
C LEU A 138 20.35 11.11 -6.49
N GLN A 139 20.97 10.76 -5.36
CA GLN A 139 21.78 11.70 -4.58
C GLN A 139 23.02 12.19 -5.35
N GLY A 140 23.64 11.32 -6.15
CA GLY A 140 24.77 11.69 -7.01
C GLY A 140 24.36 12.60 -8.19
N LYS A 141 23.16 12.41 -8.75
CA LYS A 141 22.65 13.21 -9.87
C LYS A 141 22.05 14.55 -9.44
N LEU A 142 21.49 14.60 -8.23
CA LEU A 142 20.77 15.76 -7.68
C LEU A 142 21.36 16.17 -6.31
N PRO A 143 22.62 16.65 -6.28
CA PRO A 143 23.26 17.05 -5.04
C PRO A 143 22.46 18.17 -4.35
N GLY A 144 22.15 18.00 -3.07
CA GLY A 144 21.34 18.96 -2.30
C GLY A 144 19.83 18.67 -2.26
N PHE A 145 19.28 17.87 -3.18
CA PHE A 145 17.83 17.63 -3.29
C PHE A 145 17.26 16.83 -2.11
N LEU A 146 18.01 15.80 -1.69
CA LEU A 146 17.64 14.91 -0.58
C LEU A 146 18.20 15.36 0.78
N SER A 147 19.11 16.34 0.81
CA SER A 147 19.80 16.79 2.02
C SER A 147 19.32 18.14 2.56
N ARG A 148 18.38 18.83 1.89
CA ARG A 148 17.69 19.99 2.49
C ARG A 148 16.72 19.50 3.56
N THR A 149 17.19 19.56 4.80
CA THR A 149 16.36 19.46 6.01
C THR A 149 15.29 20.57 6.00
N PHE A 150 14.09 20.25 6.48
CA PHE A 150 13.00 21.22 6.71
C PHE A 150 13.49 22.34 7.64
N ASN A 151 13.93 23.44 7.06
CA ASN A 151 14.13 24.74 7.71
C ASN A 151 14.19 25.78 6.59
N GLU A 152 13.02 26.07 6.01
CA GLU A 152 12.70 27.30 5.27
C GLU A 152 11.18 27.44 5.22
#